data_AF-A0A4R5BUA4-F1
#
_entry.id   AF-A0A4R5BUA4-F1
#
_cell.length_a   1.000
_cell.length_b   1.000
_cell.length_c   1.000
_cell.angle_alpha   90.00
_cell.angle_beta   90.00
_cell.angle_gamma   90.00
#
_symmetry.space_group_name_H-M   'P 1'
#
loop_
_entity.id
_entity.type
_entity.pdbx_description
1 polymer ?
#
loop_
_entity_poly.entity_id
_entity_poly.type
_entity_poly.pdbx_seq_one_letter_code
_entity_poly.pdbx_strand_id
1 'polypeptide(L)'
;MEITGRCQLECRHCYAESGPAGDHGGMTDTDWRRVIDEAAEAGVKMVQFIGGEPTLHPSLPALIDHTRTRGIEVEVFSNLVHVRLALWEVFAQPGVRLATSYYSTDAAEHAQITKRQTYARTKAQPATAPTLPNPVGMQPPLPAS
;
A
#
# COMPACT_ATOMS: atom_id res chain seq x y z
N MET A 1 0.41 -9.62 0.98
CA MET A 1 -0.82 -9.79 1.77
C MET A 1 -1.80 -8.72 1.33
N GLU A 2 -2.86 -9.12 0.63
CA GLU A 2 -3.93 -8.24 0.18
C GLU A 2 -4.98 -8.13 1.29
N ILE A 3 -4.96 -7.01 2.04
CA ILE A 3 -5.74 -6.88 3.29
C ILE A 3 -7.08 -6.16 3.09
N THR A 4 -7.35 -5.63 1.89
CA THR A 4 -8.61 -4.97 1.57
C THR A 4 -8.80 -4.88 0.06
N GLY A 5 -10.05 -4.89 -0.41
CA GLY A 5 -10.42 -4.47 -1.78
C GLY A 5 -10.85 -3.00 -1.86
N ARG A 6 -10.88 -2.27 -0.74
CA ARG A 6 -11.30 -0.87 -0.69
C ARG A 6 -10.18 0.04 -1.16
N CYS A 7 -10.48 0.90 -2.12
CA CYS A 7 -9.54 1.90 -2.64
C CYS A 7 -10.25 3.21 -2.97
N GLN A 8 -9.62 4.36 -2.75
CA GLN A 8 -10.15 5.64 -3.20
C GLN A 8 -10.02 5.87 -4.72
N LEU A 9 -9.37 4.97 -5.45
CA LEU A 9 -9.12 5.05 -6.90
C LEU A 9 -9.82 3.91 -7.65
N GLU A 10 -9.92 4.05 -8.97
CA GLU A 10 -10.57 3.09 -9.88
C GLU A 10 -9.68 2.86 -11.11
N CYS A 11 -8.39 2.62 -10.86
CA CYS A 11 -7.34 2.61 -11.88
C CYS A 11 -7.65 1.66 -13.04
N ARG A 12 -7.31 2.06 -14.28
CA ARG A 12 -7.62 1.26 -15.49
C ARG A 12 -7.02 -0.15 -15.48
N HIS A 13 -5.89 -0.34 -14.81
CA HIS A 13 -5.13 -1.60 -14.79
C HIS A 13 -5.27 -2.37 -13.45
N CYS A 14 -6.27 -2.05 -12.63
CA CYS A 14 -6.43 -2.68 -11.32
C CYS A 14 -6.79 -4.17 -11.50
N TYR A 15 -5.82 -5.07 -11.28
CA TYR A 15 -6.05 -6.51 -11.40
C TYR A 15 -7.02 -7.05 -10.34
N ALA A 16 -7.07 -6.41 -9.16
CA ALA A 16 -7.88 -6.81 -8.02
C ALA A 16 -9.30 -6.24 -8.05
N GLU A 17 -9.68 -5.53 -9.11
CA GLU A 17 -10.98 -4.85 -9.26
C GLU A 17 -11.36 -3.99 -8.04
N SER A 18 -10.34 -3.48 -7.33
CA SER A 18 -10.52 -2.68 -6.13
C SER A 18 -11.11 -1.31 -6.45
N GLY A 19 -11.84 -0.74 -5.49
CA GLY A 19 -12.46 0.56 -5.68
C GLY A 19 -13.17 1.10 -4.45
N PRO A 20 -13.86 2.25 -4.57
CA PRO A 20 -14.48 2.93 -3.43
C PRO A 20 -15.55 2.10 -2.72
N ALA A 21 -16.18 1.19 -3.46
CA ALA A 21 -17.21 0.26 -2.99
C ALA A 21 -16.65 -1.08 -2.46
N GLY A 22 -15.33 -1.29 -2.51
CA GLY A 22 -14.71 -2.51 -1.99
C GLY A 22 -14.76 -2.57 -0.46
N ASP A 23 -14.67 -3.79 0.08
CA ASP A 23 -14.63 -4.07 1.52
C ASP A 23 -13.22 -4.47 2.00
N HIS A 24 -13.10 -4.88 3.26
CA HIS A 24 -11.84 -5.36 3.86
C HIS A 24 -11.66 -6.89 3.73
N GLY A 25 -12.48 -7.55 2.91
CA GLY A 25 -12.56 -9.00 2.85
C GLY A 25 -13.21 -9.62 4.09
N GLY A 26 -13.16 -10.95 4.16
CA GLY A 26 -13.76 -11.74 5.25
C GLY A 26 -12.81 -12.15 6.37
N MET A 27 -11.50 -11.86 6.25
CA MET A 27 -10.51 -12.24 7.26
C MET A 27 -10.54 -11.27 8.44
N THR A 28 -10.55 -11.81 9.66
CA THR A 28 -10.45 -11.04 10.89
C THR A 28 -9.00 -10.66 11.20
N ASP A 29 -8.80 -9.73 12.14
CA ASP A 29 -7.46 -9.41 12.66
C ASP A 29 -6.73 -10.63 13.22
N THR A 30 -7.47 -11.55 13.86
CA THR A 30 -6.93 -12.80 14.39
C THR A 30 -6.45 -13.72 13.26
N ASP A 31 -7.20 -13.80 12.16
CA ASP A 31 -6.81 -14.60 11.00
C ASP A 31 -5.52 -14.05 10.36
N TRP A 32 -5.41 -12.73 10.23
CA TRP A 32 -4.21 -12.09 9.71
C TRP A 32 -2.98 -12.31 10.59
N ARG A 33 -3.13 -12.19 11.92
CA ARG A 33 -2.05 -12.47 12.87
C ARG A 33 -1.58 -13.92 12.79
N ARG A 34 -2.51 -14.86 12.66
CA ARG A 34 -2.20 -16.29 12.46
C ARG A 34 -1.38 -16.50 11.18
N VAL A 35 -1.79 -15.90 10.06
CA VAL A 35 -1.03 -15.99 8.80
C VAL A 35 0.38 -15.39 8.93
N ILE A 36 0.53 -14.29 9.66
CA ILE A 36 1.86 -13.70 9.93
C ILE A 36 2.72 -14.64 10.79
N ASP A 37 2.14 -15.28 11.79
CA ASP A 37 2.83 -16.24 12.65
C ASP A 37 3.29 -17.47 11.84
N GLU A 38 2.41 -18.03 11.01
CA GLU A 38 2.72 -19.13 10.09
C GLU A 38 3.82 -18.73 9.09
N ALA A 39 3.79 -17.51 8.57
CA ALA A 39 4.84 -16.99 7.69
C ALA A 39 6.20 -16.89 8.42
N ALA A 40 6.20 -16.47 9.68
CA ALA A 40 7.41 -16.41 10.50
C ALA A 40 8.01 -17.80 10.73
N GLU A 41 7.16 -18.78 11.08
CA GLU A 41 7.56 -20.18 11.26
C GLU A 41 8.11 -20.79 9.97
N ALA A 42 7.55 -20.43 8.82
CA ALA A 42 8.04 -20.81 7.50
C ALA A 42 9.35 -20.09 7.09
N GLY A 43 9.86 -19.17 7.91
CA GLY A 43 11.12 -18.46 7.65
C GLY A 43 11.01 -17.31 6.66
N VAL A 44 9.78 -16.82 6.38
CA VAL A 44 9.56 -15.62 5.55
C VAL A 44 10.32 -14.43 6.14
N LYS A 45 10.98 -13.66 5.27
CA LYS A 45 11.82 -12.52 5.68
C LYS A 45 11.17 -11.17 5.45
N MET A 46 10.21 -11.09 4.55
CA MET A 46 9.49 -9.87 4.24
C MET A 46 8.02 -10.15 3.93
N VAL A 47 7.14 -9.28 4.44
CA VAL A 47 5.72 -9.24 4.11
C VAL A 47 5.42 -7.90 3.46
N GLN A 48 4.80 -7.94 2.29
CA GLN A 48 4.28 -6.77 1.61
C GLN A 48 2.77 -6.63 1.91
N PHE A 49 2.36 -5.52 2.52
CA PHE A 49 0.95 -5.15 2.67
C PHE A 49 0.48 -4.38 1.44
N ILE A 50 -0.55 -4.92 0.80
CA ILE A 50 -1.17 -4.41 -0.42
C ILE A 50 -2.70 -4.46 -0.27
N GLY A 51 -3.40 -4.19 -1.37
CA GLY A 51 -4.84 -4.43 -1.51
C GLY A 51 -5.61 -3.14 -1.45
N GLY A 52 -6.49 -2.95 -2.45
CA GLY A 52 -7.07 -1.66 -2.78
C GLY A 52 -6.08 -0.54 -2.49
N GLU A 53 -6.37 0.23 -1.45
CA GLU A 53 -5.38 1.03 -0.76
C GLU A 53 -5.20 0.52 0.70
N PRO A 54 -4.03 -0.05 1.07
CA PRO A 54 -3.86 -0.67 2.39
C PRO A 54 -3.96 0.34 3.53
N THR A 55 -3.64 1.61 3.29
CA THR A 55 -3.77 2.67 4.31
C THR A 55 -5.21 2.96 4.74
N LEU A 56 -6.19 2.45 4.00
CA LEU A 56 -7.61 2.48 4.37
C LEU A 56 -8.02 1.35 5.33
N HIS A 57 -7.20 0.31 5.50
CA HIS A 57 -7.52 -0.78 6.42
C HIS A 57 -7.27 -0.34 7.88
N PRO A 58 -8.27 -0.42 8.78
CA PRO A 58 -8.16 0.11 10.13
C PRO A 58 -7.03 -0.55 10.94
N SER A 59 -6.83 -1.85 10.74
CA SER A 59 -5.85 -2.64 11.50
C SER A 59 -4.43 -2.62 10.93
N LEU A 60 -4.18 -1.91 9.81
CA LEU A 60 -2.85 -1.88 9.18
C LEU A 60 -1.71 -1.58 10.17
N PRO A 61 -1.79 -0.56 11.06
CA PRO A 61 -0.73 -0.30 12.03
C PRO A 61 -0.42 -1.49 12.94
N ALA A 62 -1.47 -2.15 13.44
CA ALA A 62 -1.33 -3.28 14.35
C ALA A 62 -0.79 -4.53 13.65
N LEU A 63 -1.12 -4.72 12.37
CA LEU A 63 -0.57 -5.79 11.56
C LEU A 63 0.91 -5.56 11.24
N ILE A 64 1.30 -4.33 10.89
CA ILE A 64 2.71 -3.96 10.69
C ILE A 64 3.52 -4.23 11.96
N ASP A 65 3.03 -3.77 13.11
CA ASP A 65 3.70 -3.99 14.39
C ASP A 65 3.86 -5.48 14.69
N HIS A 66 2.77 -6.26 14.56
CA HIS A 66 2.80 -7.71 14.77
C HIS A 66 3.84 -8.39 13.87
N THR A 67 3.85 -8.09 12.57
CA THR A 67 4.86 -8.60 11.62
C THR A 67 6.28 -8.29 12.06
N ARG A 68 6.55 -7.04 12.49
CA ARG A 68 7.88 -6.65 12.99
C ARG A 68 8.27 -7.40 14.26
N THR A 69 7.35 -7.63 15.20
CA THR A 69 7.65 -8.40 16.42
C THR A 69 8.02 -9.86 16.12
N ARG A 70 7.63 -10.39 14.96
CA ARG A 70 8.04 -11.71 14.47
C ARG A 70 9.39 -11.71 13.73
N GLY A 71 10.08 -10.57 13.68
CA GLY A 71 11.38 -10.45 13.01
C GLY A 71 11.28 -10.42 11.48
N ILE A 72 10.10 -10.10 10.94
CA ILE A 72 9.84 -10.00 9.50
C ILE A 72 9.90 -8.52 9.09
N GLU A 73 10.60 -8.22 7.99
CA GLU A 73 10.60 -6.89 7.39
C GLU A 73 9.25 -6.58 6.73
N VAL A 74 8.85 -5.32 6.72
CA VAL A 74 7.56 -4.89 6.18
C VAL A 74 7.79 -3.98 4.98
N GLU A 75 7.02 -4.21 3.91
CA GLU A 75 6.82 -3.22 2.86
C GLU A 75 5.34 -2.88 2.75
N VAL A 76 5.00 -1.60 2.67
CA VAL A 76 3.64 -1.13 2.40
C VAL A 76 3.61 -0.55 1.00
N PHE A 77 2.75 -1.09 0.14
CA PHE A 77 2.56 -0.57 -1.22
C PHE A 77 1.31 0.30 -1.29
N SER A 78 1.48 1.61 -1.39
CA SER A 78 0.38 2.59 -1.31
C SER A 78 0.38 3.55 -2.50
N ASN A 79 -0.79 3.98 -2.95
CA ASN A 79 -0.87 5.05 -3.97
C ASN A 79 -0.60 6.46 -3.39
N LEU A 80 -0.46 6.58 -2.06
CA LEU A 80 -0.15 7.79 -1.30
C LEU A 80 -1.14 8.96 -1.46
N VAL A 81 -2.30 8.75 -2.08
CA VAL A 81 -3.27 9.84 -2.33
C VAL A 81 -3.87 10.40 -1.04
N HIS A 82 -4.07 9.55 -0.04
CA HIS A 82 -4.52 9.96 1.28
C HIS A 82 -3.92 9.07 2.36
N VAL A 83 -2.90 9.59 3.04
CA VAL A 83 -2.26 8.91 4.18
C VAL A 83 -2.49 9.74 5.44
N ARG A 84 -3.11 9.14 6.45
CA ARG A 84 -3.32 9.79 7.76
C ARG A 84 -1.98 10.11 8.42
N LEU A 85 -1.87 11.24 9.10
CA LEU A 85 -0.62 11.69 9.73
C LEU A 85 0.03 10.62 10.64
N ALA A 86 -0.78 9.93 11.44
CA ALA A 86 -0.31 8.87 12.34
C ALA A 86 0.35 7.67 11.64
N LEU A 87 0.04 7.40 10.36
CA LEU A 87 0.67 6.29 9.63
C LEU A 87 2.13 6.60 9.26
N TRP A 88 2.51 7.87 9.15
CA TRP A 88 3.90 8.24 8.84
C TRP A 88 4.86 7.84 9.97
N GLU A 89 4.41 7.90 11.22
CA GLU A 89 5.18 7.40 12.36
C GLU A 89 5.40 5.90 12.28
N VAL A 90 4.40 5.15 11.78
CA VAL A 90 4.52 3.70 11.55
C VAL A 90 5.51 3.41 10.42
N PHE A 91 5.45 4.17 9.33
CA PHE A 91 6.34 4.00 8.18
C PHE A 91 7.80 4.38 8.48
N ALA A 92 8.03 5.23 9.48
CA ALA A 92 9.38 5.60 9.93
C ALA A 92 10.03 4.55 10.84
N GLN A 93 9.31 3.51 11.26
CA GLN A 93 9.86 2.48 12.14
C GLN A 93 10.93 1.62 11.42
N PRO A 94 12.00 1.19 12.12
CA PRO A 94 13.01 0.32 11.54
C PRO A 94 12.42 -0.97 10.98
N GLY A 95 12.86 -1.37 9.78
CA GLY A 95 12.35 -2.56 9.09
C GLY A 95 11.02 -2.35 8.37
N VAL A 96 10.48 -1.12 8.32
CA VAL A 96 9.34 -0.76 7.49
C VAL A 96 9.81 0.03 6.27
N ARG A 97 9.34 -0.37 5.09
CA ARG A 97 9.55 0.31 3.82
C ARG A 97 8.21 0.75 3.24
N LEU A 98 8.21 1.90 2.59
CA LEU A 98 7.05 2.43 1.88
C LEU A 98 7.38 2.46 0.39
N ALA A 99 6.55 1.81 -0.41
CA ALA A 99 6.60 1.80 -1.86
C ALA A 99 5.34 2.48 -2.41
N THR A 100 5.46 3.10 -3.57
CA THR A 100 4.31 3.77 -4.20
C THR A 100 4.22 3.52 -5.69
N SER A 101 2.98 3.45 -6.18
CA SER A 101 2.68 3.44 -7.61
C SER A 101 2.73 4.86 -8.18
N TYR A 102 3.60 5.03 -9.17
CA TYR A 102 3.77 6.30 -9.89
C TYR A 102 3.79 6.05 -11.39
N TYR A 103 2.75 6.51 -12.08
CA TYR A 103 2.47 6.08 -13.45
C TYR A 103 2.99 6.99 -14.56
N SER A 104 3.19 8.28 -14.29
CA SER A 104 3.78 9.23 -15.24
C SER A 104 4.29 10.47 -14.51
N THR A 105 5.29 11.12 -15.10
CA THR A 105 5.72 12.47 -14.70
C THR A 105 4.78 13.56 -15.16
N ASP A 106 3.92 13.28 -16.14
CA ASP A 106 2.84 14.16 -16.59
C ASP A 106 1.57 13.93 -15.75
N ALA A 107 0.96 15.03 -15.28
CA ALA A 107 -0.19 14.97 -14.39
C ALA A 107 -1.47 14.48 -15.10
N ALA A 108 -1.64 14.80 -16.39
CA ALA A 108 -2.81 14.40 -17.15
C ALA A 108 -2.76 12.90 -17.48
N GLU A 109 -1.60 12.39 -17.90
CA GLU A 109 -1.39 10.95 -18.13
C GLU A 109 -1.59 10.15 -16.84
N HIS A 110 -1.04 10.62 -15.72
CA HIS A 110 -1.25 9.99 -14.41
C HIS A 110 -2.75 9.92 -14.09
N ALA A 111 -3.49 11.01 -14.32
CA ALA A 111 -4.92 11.07 -14.05
C ALA A 111 -5.77 10.18 -14.98
N GLN A 112 -5.34 9.96 -16.23
CA GLN A 112 -5.98 8.99 -17.12
C GLN A 112 -5.89 7.56 -16.57
N ILE A 113 -4.76 7.23 -15.93
CA ILE A 113 -4.52 5.91 -15.36
C ILE A 113 -5.29 5.71 -14.07
N THR A 114 -5.20 6.66 -13.12
CA THR A 114 -5.88 6.58 -11.82
C THR A 114 -7.36 6.95 -11.86
N LYS A 115 -7.83 7.46 -13.00
CA LYS A 115 -9.16 8.05 -13.24
C LYS A 115 -9.50 9.24 -12.33
N ARG A 116 -8.51 9.83 -11.65
CA ARG A 116 -8.67 10.96 -10.71
C ARG A 116 -7.45 11.87 -10.75
N GLN A 117 -7.62 13.15 -10.39
CA GLN A 117 -6.51 14.12 -10.30
C GLN A 117 -5.67 13.89 -9.03
N THR A 118 -4.78 12.90 -9.07
CA THR A 118 -4.04 12.41 -7.88
C THR A 118 -2.57 12.79 -7.87
N TYR A 119 -2.01 13.24 -8.99
CA TYR A 119 -0.58 13.51 -9.17
C TYR A 119 0.05 14.33 -8.03
N ALA A 120 -0.54 15.49 -7.71
CA ALA A 120 -0.03 16.37 -6.66
C ALA A 120 -0.06 15.72 -5.28
N ARG A 121 -1.09 14.91 -4.99
CA ARG A 121 -1.25 14.22 -3.70
C ARG A 121 -0.28 13.07 -3.55
N THR A 122 -0.12 12.24 -4.57
CA THR A 122 0.85 11.12 -4.58
C THR A 122 2.28 11.61 -4.35
N LYS A 123 2.62 12.82 -4.83
CA LYS A 123 3.93 13.45 -4.60
C LYS A 123 4.03 14.22 -3.29
N ALA A 124 2.90 14.56 -2.66
CA ALA A 124 2.89 15.33 -1.43
C ALA A 124 3.21 14.43 -0.25
N GLN A 125 4.33 14.70 0.41
CA GLN A 125 4.70 14.09 1.67
C GLN A 125 4.69 15.16 2.76
N PRO A 126 4.26 14.85 4.00
CA PRO A 126 4.51 15.75 5.11
C PRO A 126 6.02 15.89 5.31
N ALA A 127 6.47 17.03 5.84
CA ALA A 127 7.89 17.30 6.10
C ALA A 127 8.54 16.28 7.06
N THR A 128 7.72 15.55 7.82
CA THR A 128 8.13 14.50 8.76
C THR A 128 8.16 13.10 8.16
N ALA A 129 7.80 12.94 6.88
CA ALA A 129 7.83 11.64 6.22
C ALA A 129 9.27 11.13 6.07
N PRO A 130 9.50 9.81 6.24
CA PRO A 130 10.77 9.21 5.87
C PRO A 130 10.98 9.36 4.35
N THR A 131 12.22 9.63 3.95
CA THR A 131 12.59 9.68 2.53
C THR A 131 12.24 8.35 1.87
N LEU A 132 11.36 8.37 0.87
CA LEU A 132 10.99 7.15 0.14
C LEU A 132 12.23 6.59 -0.57
N PRO A 133 12.64 5.34 -0.26
CA PRO A 133 13.86 4.78 -0.84
C PRO A 133 13.69 4.36 -2.30
N ASN A 134 12.47 4.22 -2.83
CA ASN A 134 12.24 4.01 -4.27
C ASN A 134 10.75 4.22 -4.64
N PRO A 135 10.40 5.14 -5.56
CA PRO A 135 9.14 5.01 -6.26
C PRO A 135 9.20 3.72 -7.08
N VAL A 136 8.32 2.75 -6.79
CA VAL A 136 8.18 1.58 -7.66
C VAL A 136 7.34 2.04 -8.84
N GLY A 137 8.02 2.51 -9.89
CA GLY A 137 7.39 2.84 -11.15
C GLY A 137 6.78 1.57 -11.75
N MET A 138 5.47 1.38 -11.60
CA MET A 138 4.74 0.54 -12.53
C MET A 138 4.84 1.24 -13.88
N GLN A 139 5.66 0.69 -14.78
CA GLN A 139 5.64 1.10 -16.18
C GLN A 139 4.17 1.04 -16.65
N PRO A 140 3.68 2.05 -17.38
CA PRO A 140 2.35 1.97 -17.94
C PRO A 140 2.22 0.64 -18.70
N PRO A 141 1.07 -0.07 -18.60
CA PRO A 141 0.86 -1.22 -19.47
C PRO A 141 1.12 -0.77 -20.90
N LEU A 142 1.98 -1.49 -21.62
CA LEU A 142 2.26 -1.24 -23.03
C LEU A 142 0.92 -0.99 -23.74
N PRO A 143 0.82 0.02 -24.62
CA PRO A 143 -0.43 0.30 -25.31
C PRO A 143 -0.93 -0.98 -25.96
N ALA A 144 -2.20 -1.32 -25.72
CA ALA A 144 -2.85 -2.39 -26.45
C ALA A 144 -2.76 -2.03 -27.95
N SER A 145 -1.94 -2.79 -28.67
CA SER A 145 -1.77 -2.73 -30.12
C SER A 145 -3.10 -2.88 -30.85
#